data_AF-A0AAE3AW97-F1
#
_entry.id   AF-A0AAE3AW97-F1
#
_cell.length_a   1.000
_cell.length_b   1.000
_cell.length_c   1.000
_cell.angle_alpha   90.00
_cell.angle_beta   90.00
_cell.angle_gamma   90.00
#
_symmetry.space_group_name_H-M   'P 1'
#
loop_
_entity.id
_entity.type
_entity.pdbx_description
1 polymer ?
#
loop_
_entity_poly.entity_id
_entity_poly.type
_entity_poly.pdbx_seq_one_letter_code
_entity_poly.pdbx_strand_id
1 'polypeptide(L)'
;MPEAFINTFYYLHGLQEMMQISEKMNNKLPIQFVEREKNVKNAFLDAYFDPETGDFCEGRAAGNAYGLALGLGDERTKKHLVEKYEALERFDTGIFGTSMLLEQLFSIGAGDLAVRLLTNDSEAASFAHMKRNGATTLWERWDGRESHNHPMFGACVRLLFTQILGIRMMPAAQPPVVIPTQPDVNTQPTQALKPLNGELQPPAVPASAQHFSYEIRLSSQRQLTWAKGSIQTPDGILSVSWELLENGEKQVEWSLAPAGEDKVPTM
;
A
#
# COMPACT_ATOMS: atom_id res chain seq x y z
N MET A 1 0.31 -4.66 20.74
CA MET A 1 -1.15 -4.54 20.55
C MET A 1 -1.79 -5.87 20.95
N PRO A 2 -3.03 -5.88 21.49
CA PRO A 2 -3.72 -7.13 21.84
C PRO A 2 -3.99 -8.00 20.61
N GLU A 3 -3.79 -9.31 20.70
CA GLU A 3 -4.09 -10.25 19.61
C GLU A 3 -5.58 -10.19 19.22
N ALA A 4 -6.45 -10.13 20.22
CA ALA A 4 -7.91 -10.02 20.02
C ALA A 4 -8.31 -8.80 19.19
N PHE A 5 -7.60 -7.67 19.30
CA PHE A 5 -7.86 -6.47 18.49
C PHE A 5 -7.61 -6.76 17.01
N ILE A 6 -6.46 -7.36 16.68
CA ILE A 6 -6.12 -7.73 15.30
C ILE A 6 -7.09 -8.77 14.74
N ASN A 7 -7.41 -9.80 15.53
CA ASN A 7 -8.33 -10.85 15.09
C ASN A 7 -9.74 -10.28 14.84
N THR A 8 -10.22 -9.38 15.70
CA THR A 8 -11.53 -8.74 15.55
C THR A 8 -11.54 -7.77 14.36
N PHE A 9 -10.45 -7.03 14.13
CA PHE A 9 -10.29 -6.20 12.93
C PHE A 9 -10.44 -7.04 11.66
N TYR A 10 -9.69 -8.14 11.53
CA TYR A 10 -9.74 -8.98 10.33
C TYR A 10 -11.08 -9.69 10.17
N TYR A 11 -11.75 -10.04 11.28
CA TYR A 11 -13.10 -10.57 11.22
C TYR A 11 -14.10 -9.54 10.65
N LEU A 12 -14.07 -8.30 11.15
CA LEU A 12 -14.93 -7.23 10.66
C LEU A 12 -14.61 -6.86 9.21
N HIS A 13 -13.33 -6.71 8.87
CA HIS A 13 -12.88 -6.43 7.52
C HIS A 13 -13.30 -7.55 6.55
N GLY A 14 -13.19 -8.82 6.96
CA GLY A 14 -13.66 -9.96 6.17
C GLY A 14 -15.19 -9.94 5.93
N LEU A 15 -15.99 -9.51 6.92
CA LEU A 15 -17.43 -9.31 6.72
C LEU A 15 -17.70 -8.23 5.66
N GLN A 16 -16.96 -7.12 5.70
CA GLN A 16 -17.07 -6.03 4.72
C GLN A 16 -16.71 -6.49 3.30
N GLU A 17 -15.61 -7.22 3.16
CA GLU A 17 -15.18 -7.78 1.87
C GLU A 17 -16.22 -8.77 1.33
N MET A 18 -16.78 -9.65 2.16
CA MET A 18 -17.85 -10.55 1.72
C MET A 18 -19.09 -9.81 1.23
N MET A 19 -19.47 -8.71 1.90
CA MET A 19 -20.57 -7.86 1.44
C MET A 19 -20.30 -7.24 0.06
N GLN A 20 -19.11 -6.66 -0.13
CA GLN A 20 -18.71 -6.10 -1.42
C GLN A 20 -18.65 -7.16 -2.53
N ILE A 21 -18.13 -8.35 -2.23
CA ILE A 21 -18.10 -9.48 -3.18
C ILE A 21 -19.52 -9.87 -3.56
N SER A 22 -20.43 -10.02 -2.59
CA SER A 22 -21.81 -10.41 -2.88
C SER A 22 -22.54 -9.40 -3.75
N GLU A 23 -22.35 -8.11 -3.48
CA GLU A 23 -22.91 -7.03 -4.32
C GLU A 23 -22.40 -7.15 -5.76
N LYS A 24 -21.09 -7.34 -5.97
CA LYS A 24 -20.51 -7.50 -7.30
C LYS A 24 -20.96 -8.77 -8.02
N MET A 25 -21.28 -9.82 -7.27
CA MET A 25 -21.82 -11.08 -7.80
C MET A 25 -23.33 -11.02 -8.06
N ASN A 26 -23.99 -9.88 -7.80
CA ASN A 26 -25.46 -9.74 -7.81
C ASN A 26 -26.17 -10.76 -6.91
N ASN A 27 -25.48 -11.22 -5.86
CA ASN A 27 -26.03 -12.12 -4.86
C ASN A 27 -26.57 -11.29 -3.68
N LYS A 28 -27.72 -11.70 -3.14
CA LYS A 28 -28.23 -11.13 -1.89
C LYS A 28 -27.65 -11.92 -0.73
N LEU A 29 -26.78 -11.28 0.05
CA LEU A 29 -26.37 -11.84 1.34
C LEU A 29 -27.58 -11.88 2.30
N PRO A 30 -27.66 -12.89 3.17
CA PRO A 30 -28.64 -12.92 4.24
C PRO A 30 -28.51 -11.69 5.16
N ILE A 31 -29.63 -11.15 5.65
CA ILE A 31 -29.69 -9.96 6.53
C ILE A 31 -28.80 -10.10 7.78
N GLN A 32 -28.61 -11.33 8.26
CA GLN A 32 -27.76 -11.66 9.40
C GLN A 32 -26.31 -11.18 9.23
N PHE A 33 -25.79 -11.03 8.00
CA PHE A 33 -24.43 -10.52 7.77
C PHE A 33 -24.33 -9.02 8.04
N VAL A 34 -25.34 -8.25 7.65
CA VAL A 34 -25.42 -6.81 7.92
C VAL A 34 -25.57 -6.57 9.42
N GLU A 35 -26.44 -7.34 10.08
CA GLU A 35 -26.60 -7.27 11.53
C GLU A 35 -25.31 -7.68 12.26
N ARG A 36 -24.63 -8.73 11.78
CA ARG A 36 -23.34 -9.17 12.33
C ARG A 36 -22.29 -8.08 12.19
N GLU A 37 -22.16 -7.45 11.03
CA GLU A 37 -21.21 -6.37 10.80
C GLU A 37 -21.45 -5.21 11.77
N LYS A 38 -22.71 -4.77 11.91
CA LYS A 38 -23.09 -3.72 12.86
C LYS A 38 -22.76 -4.09 14.30
N ASN A 39 -23.09 -5.31 14.73
CA ASN A 39 -22.83 -5.77 16.09
C ASN A 39 -21.32 -5.83 16.39
N VAL A 40 -20.53 -6.29 15.43
CA VAL A 40 -19.07 -6.36 15.57
C VAL A 40 -18.45 -4.97 15.58
N LYS A 41 -18.92 -4.02 14.74
CA LYS A 41 -18.48 -2.61 14.80
C LYS A 41 -18.70 -2.01 16.18
N ASN A 42 -19.89 -2.19 16.75
CA ASN A 42 -20.21 -1.67 18.08
C ASN A 42 -19.33 -2.30 19.15
N ALA A 43 -19.14 -3.62 19.11
CA ALA A 43 -18.25 -4.32 20.04
C ALA A 43 -16.78 -3.89 19.89
N PHE A 44 -16.33 -3.60 18.66
CA PHE A 44 -14.98 -3.13 18.38
C PHE A 44 -14.74 -1.74 18.95
N LEU A 45 -15.71 -0.82 18.78
CA LEU A 45 -15.65 0.51 19.39
C LEU A 45 -15.66 0.41 20.92
N ASP A 46 -16.60 -0.33 21.50
CA ASP A 46 -16.73 -0.49 22.96
C ASP A 46 -15.46 -1.06 23.62
N ALA A 47 -14.82 -2.03 22.97
CA ALA A 47 -13.64 -2.69 23.52
C ALA A 47 -12.33 -1.92 23.31
N TYR A 48 -12.22 -1.10 22.25
CA TYR A 48 -10.92 -0.64 21.78
C TYR A 48 -10.81 0.84 21.45
N PHE A 49 -11.92 1.56 21.36
CA PHE A 49 -11.93 3.01 21.13
C PHE A 49 -12.16 3.75 22.43
N ASP A 50 -11.29 4.70 22.74
CA ASP A 50 -11.47 5.61 23.86
C ASP A 50 -12.18 6.89 23.37
N PRO A 51 -13.41 7.17 23.82
CA PRO A 51 -14.18 8.34 23.38
C PRO A 51 -13.59 9.67 23.87
N GLU A 52 -12.83 9.67 24.95
CA GLU A 52 -12.22 10.89 25.51
C GLU A 52 -11.02 11.33 24.67
N THR A 53 -10.12 10.39 24.38
CA THR A 53 -8.89 10.67 23.60
C THR A 53 -9.13 10.61 22.10
N GLY A 54 -10.05 9.77 21.62
CA GLY A 54 -10.21 9.47 20.20
C GLY A 54 -9.22 8.43 19.67
N ASP A 55 -8.57 7.67 20.55
CA ASP A 55 -7.56 6.68 20.19
C ASP A 55 -8.09 5.24 20.22
N PHE A 56 -7.56 4.43 19.32
CA PHE A 56 -7.71 2.98 19.36
C PHE A 56 -6.50 2.34 20.05
N CYS A 57 -6.75 1.44 20.99
CA CYS A 57 -5.68 0.75 21.74
C CYS A 57 -4.63 1.71 22.34
N GLU A 58 -5.07 2.85 22.88
CA GLU A 58 -4.20 3.86 23.51
C GLU A 58 -3.15 4.44 22.53
N GLY A 59 -3.46 4.48 21.23
CA GLY A 59 -2.54 4.98 20.19
C GLY A 59 -1.31 4.07 19.95
N ARG A 60 -1.28 2.87 20.52
CA ARG A 60 -0.11 1.96 20.41
C ARG A 60 0.05 1.39 19.01
N ALA A 61 1.31 1.32 18.56
CA ALA A 61 1.70 0.85 17.23
C ALA A 61 0.79 1.40 16.10
N ALA A 62 0.09 0.52 15.37
CA ALA A 62 -0.82 0.89 14.28
C ALA A 62 -2.30 0.97 14.71
N GLY A 63 -2.62 1.01 16.01
CA GLY A 63 -4.00 0.97 16.53
C GLY A 63 -4.95 1.96 15.83
N ASN A 64 -4.57 3.25 15.80
CA ASN A 64 -5.35 4.29 15.13
C ASN A 64 -5.48 4.05 13.61
N ALA A 65 -4.46 3.51 12.95
CA ALA A 65 -4.54 3.16 11.54
C ALA A 65 -5.59 2.05 11.31
N TYR A 66 -5.64 1.02 12.14
CA TYR A 66 -6.68 -0.01 12.04
C TYR A 66 -8.10 0.55 12.23
N GLY A 67 -8.29 1.47 13.19
CA GLY A 67 -9.58 2.14 13.39
C GLY A 67 -10.00 2.97 12.17
N LEU A 68 -9.07 3.73 11.58
CA LEU A 68 -9.30 4.49 10.35
C LEU A 68 -9.62 3.59 9.15
N ALA A 69 -8.94 2.45 9.02
CA ALA A 69 -9.16 1.51 7.94
C ALA A 69 -10.57 0.89 7.95
N LEU A 70 -11.19 0.76 9.13
CA LEU A 70 -12.58 0.32 9.28
C LEU A 70 -13.61 1.45 9.08
N GLY A 71 -13.15 2.69 8.86
CA GLY A 71 -14.01 3.88 8.81
C GLY A 71 -14.59 4.26 10.17
N LEU A 72 -13.96 3.82 11.27
CA LEU A 72 -14.43 4.04 12.64
C LEU A 72 -13.68 5.16 13.37
N GLY A 73 -12.54 5.61 12.84
CA GLY A 73 -11.76 6.71 13.41
C GLY A 73 -12.32 8.10 13.08
N ASP A 74 -12.11 9.04 14.00
CA ASP A 74 -12.51 10.44 13.85
C ASP A 74 -11.29 11.34 13.53
N GLU A 75 -11.49 12.67 13.48
CA GLU A 75 -10.40 13.62 13.23
C GLU A 75 -9.31 13.59 14.32
N ARG A 76 -9.66 13.26 15.57
CA ARG A 76 -8.67 13.09 16.65
C ARG A 76 -7.82 11.86 16.39
N THR A 77 -8.44 10.75 15.99
CA THR A 77 -7.74 9.52 15.59
C THR A 77 -6.71 9.80 14.49
N LYS A 78 -7.08 10.58 13.46
CA LYS A 78 -6.17 10.99 12.37
C LYS A 78 -5.02 11.84 12.89
N LYS A 79 -5.36 12.89 13.65
CA LYS A 79 -4.39 13.84 14.22
C LYS A 79 -3.35 13.12 15.08
N HIS A 80 -3.79 12.31 16.03
CA HIS A 80 -2.89 11.59 16.93
C HIS A 80 -2.04 10.55 16.21
N LEU A 81 -2.55 9.92 15.14
CA LEU A 81 -1.73 9.03 14.30
C LEU A 81 -0.57 9.80 13.67
N VAL A 82 -0.83 10.98 13.10
CA VAL A 82 0.22 11.82 12.48
C VAL A 82 1.20 12.31 13.53
N GLU A 83 0.72 12.95 14.60
CA GLU A 83 1.57 13.52 15.66
C GLU A 83 2.48 12.46 16.30
N LYS A 84 1.96 11.26 16.52
CA LYS A 84 2.76 10.14 17.05
C LYS A 84 3.96 9.83 16.15
N TYR A 85 3.75 9.66 14.85
CA TYR A 85 4.82 9.21 13.95
C TYR A 85 5.72 10.36 13.49
N GLU A 86 5.26 11.61 13.56
CA GLU A 86 6.13 12.79 13.49
C GLU A 86 7.08 12.85 14.68
N ALA A 87 6.62 12.56 15.89
CA ALA A 87 7.48 12.53 17.08
C ALA A 87 8.40 11.29 17.13
N LEU A 88 7.94 10.14 16.62
CA LEU A 88 8.67 8.88 16.70
C LEU A 88 9.72 8.72 15.59
N GLU A 89 9.45 9.22 14.39
CA GLU A 89 10.32 9.19 13.20
C GLU A 89 10.82 7.80 12.75
N ARG A 90 10.23 6.72 13.26
CA ARG A 90 10.54 5.33 12.90
C ARG A 90 9.31 4.44 13.04
N PHE A 91 9.42 3.20 12.59
CA PHE A 91 8.36 2.21 12.86
C PHE A 91 8.40 1.74 14.33
N ASP A 92 7.23 1.45 14.89
CA ASP A 92 7.03 0.64 16.11
C ASP A 92 6.07 -0.53 15.84
N THR A 93 5.87 -0.86 14.56
CA THR A 93 4.90 -1.83 14.05
C THR A 93 5.55 -3.15 13.65
N GLY A 94 4.80 -4.24 13.79
CA GLY A 94 5.14 -5.53 13.18
C GLY A 94 4.54 -5.68 11.78
N ILE A 95 4.72 -6.86 11.19
CA ILE A 95 4.34 -7.21 9.80
C ILE A 95 2.96 -6.73 9.34
N PHE A 96 1.90 -6.92 10.14
CA PHE A 96 0.55 -6.51 9.78
C PHE A 96 0.35 -4.99 9.90
N GLY A 97 0.99 -4.40 10.91
CA GLY A 97 0.82 -2.99 11.25
C GLY A 97 1.59 -2.06 10.31
N THR A 98 2.75 -2.47 9.80
CA THR A 98 3.59 -1.60 8.96
C THR A 98 2.89 -1.21 7.65
N SER A 99 2.32 -2.17 6.93
CA SER A 99 1.57 -1.85 5.71
C SER A 99 0.30 -1.07 6.00
N MET A 100 -0.42 -1.42 7.08
CA MET A 100 -1.66 -0.74 7.49
C MET A 100 -1.40 0.73 7.83
N LEU A 101 -0.37 1.00 8.63
CA LEU A 101 0.07 2.35 8.98
C LEU A 101 0.30 3.19 7.73
N LEU A 102 1.15 2.71 6.83
CA LEU A 102 1.53 3.47 5.63
C LEU A 102 0.32 3.70 4.72
N GLU A 103 -0.53 2.69 4.53
CA GLU A 103 -1.75 2.82 3.73
C GLU A 103 -2.70 3.89 4.29
N GLN A 104 -2.88 3.94 5.61
CA GLN A 104 -3.73 4.97 6.21
C GLN A 104 -3.11 6.35 6.17
N LEU A 105 -1.80 6.50 6.38
CA LEU A 105 -1.12 7.79 6.23
C LEU A 105 -1.29 8.35 4.81
N PHE A 106 -1.16 7.53 3.77
CA PHE A 106 -1.47 7.97 2.40
C PHE A 106 -2.95 8.33 2.24
N SER A 107 -3.87 7.52 2.77
CA SER A 107 -5.33 7.73 2.65
C SER A 107 -5.79 9.04 3.28
N ILE A 108 -5.21 9.44 4.41
CA ILE A 108 -5.58 10.67 5.14
C ILE A 108 -4.81 11.92 4.68
N GLY A 109 -4.02 11.82 3.60
CA GLY A 109 -3.25 12.94 3.06
C GLY A 109 -1.89 13.20 3.72
N ALA A 110 -1.46 12.34 4.66
CA ALA A 110 -0.14 12.40 5.31
C ALA A 110 0.92 11.57 4.55
N GLY A 111 0.90 11.62 3.21
CA GLY A 111 1.80 10.84 2.35
C GLY A 111 3.28 11.15 2.57
N ASP A 112 3.62 12.42 2.83
CA ASP A 112 5.00 12.85 3.08
C ASP A 112 5.58 12.16 4.32
N LEU A 113 4.78 12.03 5.39
CA LEU A 113 5.17 11.30 6.59
C LEU A 113 5.35 9.80 6.29
N ALA A 114 4.47 9.20 5.48
CA ALA A 114 4.62 7.81 5.07
C ALA A 114 5.94 7.58 4.30
N VAL A 115 6.32 8.51 3.42
CA VAL A 115 7.60 8.46 2.70
C VAL A 115 8.79 8.65 3.63
N ARG A 116 8.72 9.59 4.59
CA ARG A 116 9.76 9.77 5.62
C ARG A 116 9.95 8.48 6.43
N LEU A 117 8.85 7.83 6.85
CA LEU A 117 8.94 6.55 7.55
C LEU A 117 9.53 5.44 6.66
N LEU A 118 9.18 5.35 5.38
CA LEU A 118 9.78 4.38 4.47
C LEU A 118 11.29 4.57 4.27
N THR A 119 11.75 5.83 4.35
CA THR A 119 13.14 6.22 4.09
C THR A 119 13.95 6.53 5.35
N ASN A 120 13.36 6.36 6.54
CA ASN A 120 14.02 6.64 7.81
C ASN A 120 15.29 5.79 7.98
N ASP A 121 16.31 6.36 8.63
CA ASP A 121 17.62 5.74 8.78
C ASP A 121 17.89 5.14 10.17
N SER A 122 16.88 5.14 11.06
CA SER A 122 16.95 4.68 12.45
C SER A 122 17.64 3.33 12.59
N GLU A 123 18.48 3.17 13.61
CA GLU A 123 19.12 1.89 13.98
C GLU A 123 18.17 0.85 14.58
N ALA A 124 16.92 1.22 14.85
CA ALA A 124 15.91 0.30 15.33
C ALA A 124 15.07 -0.25 14.16
N ALA A 125 13.78 0.07 14.10
CA ALA A 125 12.89 -0.43 13.06
C ALA A 125 12.93 0.46 11.81
N SER A 126 13.80 0.11 10.88
CA SER A 126 13.89 0.72 9.55
C SER A 126 14.39 -0.26 8.49
N PHE A 127 14.02 -0.01 7.23
CA PHE A 127 14.57 -0.76 6.08
C PHE A 127 16.04 -0.40 5.85
N ALA A 128 16.44 0.83 6.18
CA ALA A 128 17.82 1.28 6.09
C ALA A 128 18.73 0.50 7.04
N HIS A 129 18.27 0.17 8.26
CA HIS A 129 19.02 -0.67 9.19
C HIS A 129 19.26 -2.07 8.63
N MET A 130 18.24 -2.71 8.02
CA MET A 130 18.44 -3.99 7.32
C MET A 130 19.52 -3.86 6.24
N LYS A 131 19.41 -2.85 5.37
CA LYS A 131 20.37 -2.60 4.29
C LYS A 131 21.80 -2.36 4.80
N ARG A 132 21.97 -1.56 5.85
CA ARG A 132 23.28 -1.25 6.45
C ARG A 132 23.94 -2.48 7.06
N ASN A 133 23.15 -3.45 7.49
CA ASN A 133 23.62 -4.74 7.99
C ASN A 133 23.74 -5.82 6.89
N GLY A 134 23.80 -5.42 5.61
CA GLY A 134 24.10 -6.31 4.50
C GLY A 134 22.89 -7.11 4.00
N ALA A 135 21.67 -6.77 4.39
CA ALA A 135 20.48 -7.43 3.89
C ALA A 135 20.31 -7.21 2.37
N THR A 136 20.24 -8.30 1.61
CA THR A 136 19.83 -8.31 0.19
C THR A 136 18.38 -8.75 -0.01
N THR A 137 17.74 -9.20 1.07
CA THR A 137 16.34 -9.60 1.19
C THR A 137 15.75 -8.95 2.43
N LEU A 138 14.44 -9.08 2.64
CA LEU A 138 13.77 -8.55 3.84
C LEU A 138 13.90 -9.53 5.01
N TRP A 139 14.09 -9.01 6.23
CA TRP A 139 14.15 -9.82 7.43
C TRP A 139 12.76 -10.04 8.04
N GLU A 140 12.59 -11.10 8.83
CA GLU A 140 11.36 -11.42 9.54
C GLU A 140 11.07 -10.46 10.71
N ARG A 141 12.13 -9.97 11.36
CA ARG A 141 12.06 -9.00 12.45
C ARG A 141 13.02 -7.85 12.19
N TRP A 142 12.65 -6.67 12.68
CA TRP A 142 13.49 -5.47 12.59
C TRP A 142 14.87 -5.64 13.24
N ASP A 143 14.98 -6.44 14.31
CA ASP A 143 16.22 -6.67 15.05
C ASP A 143 17.14 -7.75 14.43
N GLY A 144 16.73 -8.36 13.32
CA GLY A 144 17.53 -9.36 12.59
C GLY A 144 17.78 -10.66 13.35
N ARG A 145 17.04 -10.97 14.42
CA ARG A 145 17.27 -12.19 15.24
C ARG A 145 16.71 -13.47 14.62
N GLU A 146 15.80 -13.34 13.66
CA GLU A 146 15.11 -14.46 13.00
C GLU A 146 15.50 -14.54 11.51
N SER A 147 14.65 -15.12 10.65
CA SER A 147 14.97 -15.31 9.23
C SER A 147 15.34 -14.00 8.53
N HIS A 148 16.39 -14.03 7.70
CA HIS A 148 16.82 -12.89 6.88
C HIS A 148 16.20 -12.90 5.47
N ASN A 149 15.28 -13.82 5.21
CA ASN A 149 14.59 -13.94 3.93
C ASN A 149 13.09 -14.19 4.16
N HIS A 150 12.37 -13.11 4.46
CA HIS A 150 10.97 -13.15 4.81
C HIS A 150 10.18 -11.98 4.18
N PRO A 151 9.16 -12.25 3.34
CA PRO A 151 8.61 -11.23 2.44
C PRO A 151 7.60 -10.28 3.10
N MET A 152 7.18 -10.53 4.34
CA MET A 152 5.98 -9.89 4.91
C MET A 152 6.09 -8.37 5.07
N PHE A 153 7.27 -7.84 5.45
CA PHE A 153 7.49 -6.38 5.44
C PHE A 153 7.49 -5.78 4.02
N GLY A 154 7.57 -6.62 2.99
CA GLY A 154 7.47 -6.21 1.59
C GLY A 154 6.06 -5.81 1.16
N ALA A 155 5.04 -5.97 2.01
CA ALA A 155 3.67 -5.54 1.72
C ALA A 155 3.58 -4.02 1.37
N CYS A 156 4.49 -3.19 1.88
CA CYS A 156 4.55 -1.77 1.54
C CYS A 156 5.01 -1.49 0.11
N VAL A 157 5.61 -2.46 -0.59
CA VAL A 157 6.04 -2.30 -1.99
C VAL A 157 4.87 -1.93 -2.90
N ARG A 158 3.66 -2.46 -2.62
CA ARG A 158 2.43 -2.06 -3.31
C ARG A 158 2.24 -0.55 -3.31
N LEU A 159 2.53 0.14 -2.20
CA LEU A 159 2.34 1.58 -2.03
C LEU A 159 3.33 2.39 -2.87
N LEU A 160 4.52 1.85 -3.17
CA LEU A 160 5.44 2.47 -4.11
C LEU A 160 4.80 2.58 -5.50
N PHE A 161 4.10 1.54 -5.94
CA PHE A 161 3.39 1.56 -7.22
C PHE A 161 2.12 2.41 -7.16
N THR A 162 1.27 2.20 -6.15
CA THR A 162 -0.08 2.79 -6.14
C THR A 162 -0.10 4.23 -5.64
N GLN A 163 0.74 4.59 -4.67
CA GLN A 163 0.71 5.91 -4.03
C GLN A 163 1.81 6.82 -4.57
N ILE A 164 3.03 6.32 -4.73
CA ILE A 164 4.16 7.13 -5.21
C ILE A 164 4.14 7.23 -6.74
N LEU A 165 4.07 6.11 -7.45
CA LEU A 165 4.02 6.11 -8.93
C LEU A 165 2.61 6.34 -9.49
N GLY A 166 1.57 6.30 -8.66
CA GLY A 166 0.18 6.52 -9.08
C GLY A 166 -0.44 5.41 -9.94
N ILE A 167 0.19 4.23 -10.03
CA ILE A 167 -0.29 3.10 -10.83
C ILE A 167 -1.37 2.35 -10.06
N ARG A 168 -2.64 2.63 -10.37
CA ARG A 168 -3.79 2.08 -9.66
C ARG A 168 -4.71 1.31 -10.60
N MET A 169 -5.30 0.23 -10.10
CA MET A 169 -6.45 -0.38 -10.76
C MET A 169 -7.65 0.53 -10.59
N MET A 170 -8.19 1.00 -11.72
CA MET A 170 -9.49 1.67 -11.72
C MET A 170 -10.61 0.62 -11.59
N PRO A 171 -11.69 0.93 -10.86
CA PRO A 171 -12.88 0.07 -10.85
C PRO A 171 -13.33 -0.17 -12.29
N ALA A 172 -13.35 -1.43 -12.73
CA ALA A 172 -13.90 -1.77 -14.03
C ALA A 172 -15.40 -1.44 -14.04
N ALA A 173 -15.88 -0.77 -15.09
CA ALA A 173 -17.31 -0.46 -15.25
C ALA A 173 -18.19 -1.72 -15.26
N GLN A 174 -17.61 -2.89 -15.56
CA GLN A 174 -18.21 -4.20 -15.39
C GLN A 174 -17.12 -5.19 -14.93
N PRO A 175 -17.38 -6.05 -13.94
CA PRO A 175 -16.49 -7.17 -13.65
C PRO A 175 -16.44 -8.10 -14.87
N PRO A 176 -15.27 -8.66 -15.24
CA PRO A 176 -15.23 -9.71 -16.27
C PRO A 176 -16.07 -10.89 -15.78
N VAL A 177 -17.21 -11.11 -16.43
CA VAL A 177 -18.04 -12.29 -16.21
C VAL A 177 -17.30 -13.48 -16.80
N VAL A 178 -16.48 -14.14 -15.99
CA VAL A 178 -15.95 -15.46 -16.33
C VAL A 178 -17.01 -16.47 -15.90
N ILE A 179 -17.83 -16.93 -16.85
CA ILE A 179 -18.64 -18.14 -16.65
C ILE A 179 -17.62 -19.29 -16.54
N PRO A 180 -17.49 -19.98 -15.40
CA PRO A 180 -16.59 -21.12 -15.31
C PRO A 180 -17.19 -22.24 -16.17
N THR A 181 -16.69 -22.42 -17.37
CA THR A 181 -16.80 -23.72 -18.02
C THR A 181 -15.85 -24.63 -17.25
N GLN A 182 -16.39 -25.69 -16.62
CA GLN A 182 -15.57 -26.70 -15.96
C GLN A 182 -14.57 -27.24 -17.00
N PRO A 183 -13.25 -27.13 -16.78
CA PRO A 183 -12.30 -27.73 -17.70
C PRO A 183 -12.42 -29.26 -17.63
N ASP A 184 -12.58 -29.88 -18.79
CA ASP A 184 -12.57 -31.33 -18.97
C ASP A 184 -11.21 -31.88 -18.54
N VAL A 185 -11.23 -32.64 -17.43
CA VAL A 185 -10.05 -33.16 -16.72
C VAL A 185 -9.24 -34.16 -17.57
N ASN A 186 -9.72 -34.52 -18.77
CA ASN A 186 -9.06 -35.46 -19.66
C ASN A 186 -8.20 -34.81 -20.77
N THR A 187 -8.08 -33.49 -20.82
CA THR A 187 -7.18 -32.83 -21.78
C THR A 187 -5.75 -32.75 -21.26
N GLN A 188 -4.81 -33.43 -21.93
CA GLN A 188 -3.37 -33.24 -21.67
C GLN A 188 -2.97 -31.79 -21.99
N PRO A 189 -2.19 -31.11 -21.12
CA PRO A 189 -1.74 -29.75 -21.37
C PRO A 189 -0.80 -29.73 -22.58
N THR A 190 -1.24 -29.11 -23.68
CA THR A 190 -0.48 -29.05 -24.94
C THR A 190 0.50 -27.88 -25.01
N GLN A 191 0.67 -27.10 -23.95
CA GLN A 191 1.72 -26.08 -23.88
C GLN A 191 2.40 -26.08 -22.52
N ALA A 192 3.60 -26.66 -22.48
CA ALA A 192 4.57 -26.37 -21.45
C ALA A 192 4.95 -24.88 -21.55
N LEU A 193 4.84 -24.16 -20.43
CA LEU A 193 5.46 -22.84 -20.26
C LEU A 193 6.95 -22.99 -20.56
N LYS A 194 7.43 -22.36 -21.64
CA LYS A 194 8.85 -22.37 -22.00
C LYS A 194 9.66 -21.71 -20.88
N PRO A 195 10.76 -22.33 -20.40
CA PRO A 195 11.68 -21.67 -19.48
C PRO A 195 12.39 -20.52 -20.21
N LEU A 196 12.50 -19.38 -19.53
CA LEU A 196 13.18 -18.19 -20.02
C LEU A 196 14.72 -18.40 -19.92
N ASN A 197 15.30 -19.12 -20.88
CA ASN A 197 16.75 -19.11 -21.06
C ASN A 197 17.12 -17.91 -21.94
N GLY A 198 17.60 -16.85 -21.32
CA GLY A 198 18.27 -15.74 -22.00
C GLY A 198 19.34 -15.16 -21.08
N GLU A 199 20.60 -15.29 -21.45
CA GLU A 199 21.70 -14.63 -20.77
C GLU A 199 21.56 -13.10 -20.90
N LEU A 200 21.68 -12.39 -19.78
CA LEU A 200 21.73 -10.93 -19.75
C LEU A 200 23.18 -10.49 -20.00
N GLN A 201 23.44 -9.86 -21.15
CA GLN A 201 24.59 -8.96 -21.27
C GLN A 201 24.14 -7.52 -20.98
N PRO A 202 24.70 -6.84 -19.97
CA PRO A 202 24.40 -5.43 -19.74
C PRO A 202 25.09 -4.57 -20.81
N PRO A 203 24.44 -3.51 -21.33
CA PRO A 203 25.10 -2.54 -22.18
C PRO A 203 26.09 -1.72 -21.35
N ALA A 204 27.24 -1.36 -21.95
CA ALA A 204 28.19 -0.44 -21.35
C ALA A 204 27.59 0.98 -21.30
N VAL A 205 27.46 1.57 -20.11
CA VAL A 205 26.95 2.94 -19.92
C VAL A 205 27.99 3.78 -19.17
N PRO A 206 28.34 5.00 -19.66
CA PRO A 206 29.16 5.94 -18.91
C PRO A 206 28.42 6.49 -17.69
N ALA A 207 29.15 6.68 -16.60
CA ALA A 207 28.66 7.16 -15.33
C ALA A 207 28.07 8.58 -15.40
N SER A 208 26.75 8.71 -15.19
CA SER A 208 26.09 9.65 -14.25
C SER A 208 24.63 9.92 -14.66
N ALA A 209 23.73 9.02 -14.25
CA ALA A 209 22.29 9.26 -13.99
C ALA A 209 21.64 7.89 -13.76
N GLN A 210 21.18 7.60 -12.54
CA GLN A 210 20.43 6.37 -12.27
C GLN A 210 19.02 6.50 -12.86
N HIS A 211 18.86 6.07 -14.11
CA HIS A 211 17.54 5.80 -14.67
C HIS A 211 17.07 4.42 -14.20
N PHE A 212 15.95 4.37 -13.48
CA PHE A 212 15.25 3.12 -13.20
C PHE A 212 14.16 2.93 -14.28
N SER A 213 14.28 1.89 -15.10
CA SER A 213 13.22 1.50 -16.04
C SER A 213 12.47 0.27 -15.52
N TYR A 214 11.14 0.32 -15.51
CA TYR A 214 10.29 -0.84 -15.20
C TYR A 214 9.44 -1.22 -16.43
N GLU A 215 9.48 -2.50 -16.82
CA GLU A 215 8.57 -3.09 -17.80
C GLU A 215 7.35 -3.66 -17.07
N ILE A 216 6.17 -3.12 -17.35
CA ILE A 216 4.89 -3.63 -16.81
C ILE A 216 4.13 -4.24 -17.97
N ARG A 217 3.83 -5.54 -17.90
CA ARG A 217 2.95 -6.24 -18.84
C ARG A 217 1.56 -6.39 -18.22
N LEU A 218 0.55 -5.78 -18.84
CA LEU A 218 -0.86 -5.91 -18.46
C LEU A 218 -1.58 -6.89 -19.37
N SER A 219 -2.60 -7.57 -18.84
CA SER A 219 -3.37 -8.59 -19.57
C SER A 219 -4.29 -7.98 -20.65
N SER A 220 -3.84 -8.13 -21.89
CA SER A 220 -4.53 -8.35 -23.16
C SER A 220 -5.76 -7.56 -23.63
N GLN A 221 -6.40 -6.62 -22.92
CA GLN A 221 -7.56 -5.92 -23.54
C GLN A 221 -7.64 -4.39 -23.46
N ARG A 222 -6.82 -3.70 -22.68
CA ARG A 222 -6.58 -2.25 -22.86
C ARG A 222 -5.15 -1.91 -22.50
N GLN A 223 -4.37 -1.41 -23.47
CA GLN A 223 -3.03 -0.91 -23.21
C GLN A 223 -3.13 0.46 -22.55
N LEU A 224 -2.47 0.64 -21.41
CA LEU A 224 -2.32 1.94 -20.77
C LEU A 224 -1.33 2.75 -21.63
N THR A 225 -1.78 3.86 -22.20
CA THR A 225 -0.96 4.68 -23.10
C THR A 225 -0.34 5.88 -22.42
N TRP A 226 -0.71 6.20 -21.17
CA TRP A 226 -0.06 7.24 -20.37
C TRP A 226 -0.43 7.12 -18.88
N ALA A 227 0.37 7.72 -17.99
CA ALA A 227 0.01 8.01 -16.60
C ALA A 227 0.70 9.30 -16.11
N LYS A 228 0.12 9.96 -15.11
CA LYS A 228 0.72 11.14 -14.44
C LYS A 228 0.38 11.14 -12.95
N GLY A 229 1.32 11.52 -12.11
CA GLY A 229 1.15 11.66 -10.66
C GLY A 229 2.09 12.73 -10.09
N SER A 230 1.78 13.21 -8.89
CA SER A 230 2.64 14.13 -8.15
C SER A 230 2.56 13.84 -6.66
N ILE A 231 3.65 14.05 -5.95
CA ILE A 231 3.74 13.93 -4.49
C ILE A 231 4.52 15.13 -3.93
N GLN A 232 4.06 15.65 -2.79
CA GLN A 232 4.80 16.65 -2.03
C GLN A 232 5.98 15.95 -1.33
N THR A 233 7.15 16.58 -1.35
CA THR A 233 8.36 16.08 -0.67
C THR A 233 9.01 17.24 0.08
N PRO A 234 9.92 16.97 1.04
CA PRO A 234 10.70 18.04 1.69
C PRO A 234 11.48 18.92 0.71
N ASP A 235 11.85 18.38 -0.45
CA ASP A 235 12.61 19.09 -1.49
C ASP A 235 11.72 19.76 -2.55
N GLY A 236 10.39 19.68 -2.40
CA GLY A 236 9.40 20.25 -3.31
C GLY A 236 8.40 19.25 -3.88
N ILE A 237 7.66 19.64 -4.91
CA ILE A 237 6.67 18.77 -5.56
C ILE A 237 7.38 17.94 -6.64
N LEU A 238 7.46 16.62 -6.42
CA LEU A 238 7.89 15.68 -7.44
C LEU A 238 6.68 15.31 -8.31
N SER A 239 6.72 15.69 -9.58
CA SER A 239 5.74 15.27 -10.59
C SER A 239 6.38 14.27 -11.55
N VAL A 240 5.67 13.19 -11.86
CA VAL A 240 6.10 12.16 -12.82
C VAL A 240 4.97 11.88 -13.79
N SER A 241 5.28 11.84 -15.08
CA SER A 241 4.39 11.37 -16.13
C SER A 241 5.11 10.44 -17.08
N TRP A 242 4.36 9.56 -17.73
CA TRP A 242 4.84 8.82 -18.87
C TRP A 242 3.75 8.64 -19.91
N GLU A 243 4.15 8.53 -21.16
CA GLU A 243 3.28 8.21 -22.29
C GLU A 243 3.92 7.16 -23.21
N LEU A 244 3.08 6.42 -23.92
CA LEU A 244 3.45 5.45 -24.93
C LEU A 244 3.33 6.13 -26.29
N LEU A 245 4.47 6.34 -26.94
CA LEU A 245 4.56 6.95 -28.25
C LEU A 245 4.04 6.00 -29.34
N GLU A 246 3.69 6.53 -30.51
CA GLU A 246 3.17 5.75 -31.65
C GLU A 246 4.16 4.65 -32.11
N ASN A 247 5.46 4.85 -31.88
CA ASN A 247 6.51 3.88 -32.18
C ASN A 247 6.63 2.76 -31.12
N GLY A 248 5.82 2.78 -30.06
CA GLY A 248 5.84 1.81 -28.97
C GLY A 248 6.87 2.10 -27.88
N GLU A 249 7.66 3.16 -28.00
CA GLU A 249 8.58 3.60 -26.96
C GLU A 249 7.84 4.37 -25.85
N LYS A 250 8.39 4.34 -24.64
CA LYS A 250 7.84 5.09 -23.50
C LYS A 250 8.64 6.37 -23.32
N GLN A 251 7.95 7.50 -23.38
CA GLN A 251 8.51 8.78 -22.97
C GLN A 251 8.15 9.01 -21.50
N VAL A 252 9.15 9.22 -20.65
CA VAL A 252 8.96 9.52 -19.24
C VAL A 252 9.44 10.94 -18.99
N GLU A 253 8.59 11.73 -18.33
CA GLU A 253 8.90 13.09 -17.92
C GLU A 253 8.77 13.18 -16.40
N TRP A 254 9.69 13.90 -15.76
CA TRP A 254 9.57 14.21 -14.36
C TRP A 254 10.07 15.62 -14.08
N SER A 255 9.55 16.23 -13.03
CA SER A 255 10.03 17.51 -12.53
C SER A 255 9.98 17.52 -11.01
N LEU A 256 10.97 18.18 -10.41
CA LEU A 256 10.97 18.51 -8.99
C LEU A 256 10.90 20.03 -8.90
N ALA A 257 9.70 20.55 -8.65
CA ALA A 257 9.51 21.98 -8.46
C ALA A 257 9.77 22.31 -6.98
N PRO A 258 10.58 23.33 -6.65
CA PRO A 258 10.71 23.79 -5.27
C PRO A 258 9.31 24.08 -4.71
N ALA A 259 9.08 23.75 -3.44
CA ALA A 259 7.85 24.18 -2.78
C ALA A 259 7.72 25.70 -2.98
N GLY A 260 6.63 26.15 -3.60
CA GLY A 260 6.44 27.56 -3.88
C GLY A 260 6.51 28.33 -2.56
N GLU A 261 7.30 29.40 -2.50
CA GLU A 261 7.08 30.43 -1.49
C GLU A 261 5.61 30.84 -1.60
N ASP A 262 4.88 30.72 -0.48
CA ASP A 262 3.56 31.30 -0.31
C ASP A 262 3.65 32.81 -0.60
N LYS A 263 3.44 33.19 -1.86
CA LYS A 263 3.02 34.54 -2.19
C LYS A 263 1.54 34.65 -1.82
N VAL A 264 1.30 34.93 -0.54
CA VAL A 264 0.06 35.59 -0.11
C VAL A 264 -0.15 36.80 -1.02
N PRO A 265 -1.23 36.88 -1.82
CA PRO A 265 -1.59 38.13 -2.46
C PRO A 265 -2.05 39.07 -1.36
N THR A 266 -1.24 40.07 -1.04
CA THR A 266 -1.73 41.26 -0.33
C THR A 266 -2.82 41.93 -1.16
N MET A 267 -4.05 41.90 -0.66
CA MET A 267 -4.90 43.07 -0.49
C MET A 267 -5.67 42.96 0.83
#